data_AF-L8FM56-F1
#
_entry.id   AF-L8FM56-F1
#
_cell.length_a   1.000
_cell.length_b   1.000
_cell.length_c   1.000
_cell.angle_alpha   90.00
_cell.angle_beta   90.00
_cell.angle_gamma   90.00
#
_symmetry.space_group_name_H-M   'P 1'
#
loop_
_entity.id
_entity.type
_entity.pdbx_description
1 polymer ?
#
loop_
_entity_poly.entity_id
_entity_poly.type
_entity_poly.pdbx_seq_one_letter_code
_entity_poly.pdbx_strand_id
1 'polypeptide(L)'
;MQLTSFEESRNKIILGGVNRQPLDSAVFWVPDHDPTISGPFDTEADMNEGMLKHLAQNNSAIYVQFLRDLINDTLHGHKTVFTHGDLQPKNIMVNRISSPEDSESRFEIHLIDWEAAAWYPEYWEFCISTFGCRIRHEWLELTRNILQQYHREYLMMQVIFSIAYY
;
A
#
# COMPACT_ATOMS: atom_id res chain seq x y z
N MET A 1 -33.08 11.65 9.91
CA MET A 1 -32.40 12.14 8.69
C MET A 1 -32.08 10.90 7.87
N GLN A 2 -32.90 10.60 6.87
CA GLN A 2 -32.80 9.38 6.05
C GLN A 2 -31.68 9.54 5.04
N LEU A 3 -30.71 8.62 5.04
CA LEU A 3 -29.72 8.45 3.97
C LEU A 3 -30.41 7.69 2.84
N THR A 4 -30.98 8.43 1.88
CA THR A 4 -31.48 7.86 0.62
C THR A 4 -30.44 8.06 -0.48
N SER A 5 -30.26 6.96 -1.23
CA SER A 5 -29.70 6.85 -2.58
C SER A 5 -28.22 7.20 -2.80
N PHE A 6 -27.33 6.26 -2.48
CA PHE A 6 -26.16 6.01 -3.34
C PHE A 6 -26.66 5.17 -4.53
N GLU A 7 -27.18 5.84 -5.55
CA GLU A 7 -27.48 5.19 -6.83
C GLU A 7 -26.18 4.80 -7.54
N GLU A 8 -26.17 3.56 -8.01
CA GLU A 8 -25.14 2.90 -8.80
C GLU A 8 -24.67 3.71 -10.02
N SER A 9 -23.63 4.52 -9.87
CA SER A 9 -22.57 4.50 -10.89
C SER A 9 -21.71 3.29 -10.55
N ARG A 10 -21.47 2.39 -11.51
CA ARG A 10 -20.43 1.37 -11.37
C ARG A 10 -19.09 2.10 -11.29
N ASN A 11 -18.73 2.59 -10.10
CA ASN A 11 -17.46 3.23 -9.83
C ASN A 11 -16.40 2.15 -10.04
N LYS A 12 -15.79 2.17 -11.23
CA LYS A 12 -14.58 1.41 -11.51
C LYS A 12 -13.62 1.72 -10.37
N ILE A 13 -13.23 0.68 -9.62
CA ILE A 13 -12.21 0.81 -8.58
C ILE A 13 -10.93 1.24 -9.30
N ILE A 14 -10.39 2.38 -8.88
CA ILE A 14 -9.17 2.99 -9.40
C ILE A 14 -8.09 2.92 -8.32
N LEU A 15 -6.82 2.95 -8.72
CA LEU A 15 -5.72 3.05 -7.77
C LEU A 15 -5.49 4.52 -7.43
N GLY A 16 -5.51 4.88 -6.15
CA GLY A 16 -5.52 6.27 -5.73
C GLY A 16 -6.01 6.47 -4.30
N GLY A 17 -5.78 7.66 -3.77
CA GLY A 17 -6.31 8.09 -2.48
C GLY A 17 -7.84 8.09 -2.44
N VAL A 18 -8.38 8.18 -1.23
CA VAL A 18 -9.83 8.34 -0.99
C VAL A 18 -10.34 9.53 -1.82
N ASN A 19 -11.52 9.40 -2.44
CA ASN A 19 -12.09 10.41 -3.35
C ASN A 19 -11.20 10.72 -4.57
N ARG A 20 -10.51 9.70 -5.10
CA ARG A 20 -9.67 9.81 -6.31
C ARG A 20 -8.53 10.83 -6.16
N GLN A 21 -8.02 11.01 -4.94
CA GLN A 21 -6.86 11.84 -4.70
C GLN A 21 -5.57 11.15 -5.18
N PRO A 22 -4.47 11.91 -5.35
CA PRO A 22 -3.15 11.35 -5.56
C PRO A 22 -2.75 10.32 -4.51
N LEU A 23 -1.80 9.46 -4.85
CA LEU A 23 -1.13 8.56 -3.92
C LEU A 23 -0.06 9.33 -3.15
N ASP A 24 -0.14 9.30 -1.82
CA ASP A 24 0.75 10.06 -0.93
C ASP A 24 1.99 9.27 -0.46
N SER A 25 2.15 8.02 -0.91
CA SER A 25 3.39 7.26 -0.64
C SER A 25 4.60 7.96 -1.27
N ALA A 26 5.76 7.90 -0.61
CA ALA A 26 7.01 8.43 -1.15
C ALA A 26 7.40 7.81 -2.51
N VAL A 27 6.87 6.63 -2.86
CA VAL A 27 7.03 6.03 -4.19
C VAL A 27 6.44 6.90 -5.31
N PHE A 28 5.47 7.76 -4.98
CA PHE A 28 4.73 8.60 -5.92
C PHE A 28 4.79 10.10 -5.60
N TRP A 29 5.47 10.47 -4.52
CA TRP A 29 5.50 11.85 -4.06
C TRP A 29 6.36 12.71 -4.98
N VAL A 30 5.79 13.80 -5.47
CA VAL A 30 6.48 14.86 -6.23
C VAL A 30 5.88 16.21 -5.86
N PRO A 31 6.62 17.32 -6.02
CA PRO A 31 6.05 18.66 -5.92
C PRO A 31 4.81 18.79 -6.82
N ASP A 32 3.77 19.44 -6.32
CA ASP A 32 2.50 19.71 -7.03
C ASP A 32 1.65 18.49 -7.43
N HIS A 33 2.02 17.27 -7.01
CA HIS A 33 1.30 16.03 -7.30
C HIS A 33 0.98 15.86 -8.80
N ASP A 34 2.01 15.83 -9.66
CA ASP A 34 1.85 15.52 -11.09
C ASP A 34 0.99 14.24 -11.21
N PRO A 35 -0.21 14.30 -11.83
CA PRO A 35 -1.14 13.18 -11.88
C PRO A 35 -0.60 12.02 -12.72
N THR A 36 0.40 12.27 -13.57
CA THR A 36 1.06 11.23 -14.34
C THR A 36 2.06 10.42 -13.53
N ILE A 37 2.41 10.89 -12.32
CA ILE A 37 3.27 10.21 -11.33
C ILE A 37 2.46 9.74 -10.13
N SER A 38 1.55 10.58 -9.64
CA SER A 38 0.85 10.36 -8.37
C SER A 38 -0.58 9.85 -8.54
N GLY A 39 -1.07 9.76 -9.78
CA GLY A 39 -2.40 9.26 -10.08
C GLY A 39 -3.49 10.26 -9.74
N PRO A 40 -4.74 9.79 -9.57
CA PRO A 40 -5.17 8.38 -9.55
C PRO A 40 -4.95 7.66 -10.90
N PHE A 41 -4.88 6.33 -10.84
CA PHE A 41 -4.62 5.45 -11.98
C PHE A 41 -5.78 4.51 -12.28
N ASP A 42 -5.97 4.23 -13.56
CA ASP A 42 -7.03 3.36 -14.05
C ASP A 42 -6.67 1.87 -13.98
N THR A 43 -5.37 1.55 -13.99
CA THR A 43 -4.82 0.20 -13.97
C THR A 43 -3.51 0.15 -13.20
N GLU A 44 -3.11 -1.04 -12.76
CA GLU A 44 -1.79 -1.29 -12.15
C GLU A 44 -0.65 -0.93 -13.11
N ALA A 45 -0.83 -1.16 -14.42
CA ALA A 45 0.15 -0.77 -15.42
C ALA A 45 0.35 0.76 -15.46
N ASP A 46 -0.72 1.56 -15.40
CA ASP A 46 -0.61 3.01 -15.34
C ASP A 46 0.09 3.49 -14.06
N MET A 47 -0.18 2.82 -12.92
CA MET A 47 0.51 3.09 -11.66
C MET A 47 2.01 2.75 -11.75
N ASN A 48 2.38 1.64 -12.40
CA ASN A 48 3.78 1.29 -12.65
C ASN A 48 4.48 2.34 -13.51
N GLU A 49 3.81 2.90 -14.51
CA GLU A 49 4.34 4.02 -15.30
C GLU A 49 4.59 5.26 -14.44
N GLY A 50 3.66 5.60 -13.55
CA GLY A 50 3.83 6.71 -12.61
C GLY A 50 5.03 6.52 -11.68
N MET A 51 5.18 5.31 -11.13
CA MET A 51 6.34 4.93 -10.33
C MET A 51 7.65 5.05 -11.12
N LEU A 52 7.70 4.53 -12.35
CA LEU A 52 8.89 4.63 -13.21
C LEU A 52 9.25 6.08 -13.56
N LYS A 53 8.25 6.94 -13.78
CA LYS A 53 8.46 8.37 -14.01
C LYS A 53 9.04 9.08 -12.80
N HIS A 54 8.57 8.75 -11.59
CA HIS A 54 9.18 9.27 -10.37
C HIS A 54 10.65 8.84 -10.26
N LEU A 55 10.92 7.53 -10.40
CA LEU A 55 12.28 7.00 -10.33
C LEU A 55 13.21 7.64 -11.38
N ALA A 56 12.70 7.99 -12.56
CA ALA A 56 13.46 8.66 -13.62
C ALA A 56 13.93 10.07 -13.29
N GLN A 57 13.37 10.73 -12.28
CA GLN A 57 13.80 12.08 -11.89
C GLN A 57 15.25 12.10 -11.37
N ASN A 58 15.70 11.00 -10.75
CA ASN A 58 17.01 10.90 -10.10
C ASN A 58 17.89 9.77 -10.63
N ASN A 59 17.44 9.04 -11.67
CA ASN A 59 18.13 7.87 -12.20
C ASN A 59 18.36 7.95 -13.70
N SER A 60 19.41 7.29 -14.19
CA SER A 60 19.69 7.23 -15.64
C SER A 60 18.58 6.52 -16.41
N ALA A 61 18.31 6.97 -17.64
CA ALA A 61 17.31 6.37 -18.52
C ALA A 61 17.55 4.87 -18.77
N ILE A 62 18.82 4.45 -18.89
CA ILE A 62 19.18 3.03 -19.08
C ILE A 62 18.77 2.20 -17.86
N TYR A 63 19.02 2.71 -16.66
CA TYR A 63 18.66 2.01 -15.43
C TYR A 63 17.13 1.92 -15.25
N VAL A 64 16.40 2.99 -15.53
CA VAL A 64 14.92 2.99 -15.48
C VAL A 64 14.33 2.03 -16.50
N GLN A 65 14.90 1.95 -17.71
CA GLN A 65 14.47 0.96 -18.71
C GLN A 65 14.67 -0.47 -18.23
N PHE A 66 15.79 -0.76 -17.56
CA PHE A 66 16.01 -2.07 -16.93
C PHE A 66 14.98 -2.34 -15.82
N LEU A 67 14.70 -1.37 -14.95
CA LEU A 67 13.68 -1.52 -13.90
C LEU A 67 12.27 -1.72 -14.47
N ARG A 68 11.94 -1.07 -15.59
CA ARG A 68 10.65 -1.20 -16.27
C ARG A 68 10.36 -2.64 -16.66
N ASP A 69 11.34 -3.33 -17.23
CA ASP A 69 11.18 -4.73 -17.63
C ASP A 69 10.91 -5.61 -16.38
N LEU A 70 11.68 -5.42 -15.31
CA LEU A 70 11.51 -6.15 -14.04
C LEU A 70 10.16 -5.87 -13.36
N ILE A 71 9.74 -4.60 -13.33
CA ILE A 71 8.47 -4.18 -12.76
C ILE A 71 7.32 -4.79 -13.54
N ASN A 72 7.35 -4.75 -14.86
CA ASN A 72 6.30 -5.34 -15.69
C ASN A 72 6.24 -6.86 -15.55
N ASP A 73 7.38 -7.54 -15.36
CA ASP A 73 7.44 -8.98 -15.12
C ASP A 73 6.97 -9.40 -13.71
N THR A 74 6.92 -8.46 -12.74
CA THR A 74 6.65 -8.78 -11.34
C THR A 74 5.34 -8.18 -10.80
N LEU A 75 5.09 -6.90 -11.08
CA LEU A 75 3.97 -6.12 -10.53
C LEU A 75 2.85 -6.02 -11.57
N HIS A 76 2.16 -7.14 -11.82
CA HIS A 76 1.05 -7.18 -12.76
C HIS A 76 -0.04 -8.17 -12.35
N GLY A 77 -1.28 -7.86 -12.74
CA GLY A 77 -2.41 -8.78 -12.60
C GLY A 77 -2.97 -8.87 -11.18
N HIS A 78 -2.61 -7.94 -10.31
CA HIS A 78 -3.05 -7.91 -8.93
C HIS A 78 -4.42 -7.26 -8.79
N LYS A 79 -5.17 -7.67 -7.76
CA LYS A 79 -6.44 -7.00 -7.41
C LYS A 79 -6.17 -5.67 -6.75
N THR A 80 -6.95 -4.66 -7.11
CA THR A 80 -7.01 -3.39 -6.37
C THR A 80 -7.85 -3.57 -5.11
N VAL A 81 -7.29 -3.24 -3.95
CA VAL A 81 -7.93 -3.34 -2.63
C VAL A 81 -7.70 -2.05 -1.85
N PHE A 82 -8.54 -1.80 -0.85
CA PHE A 82 -8.34 -0.67 0.07
C PHE A 82 -7.34 -1.09 1.15
N THR A 83 -6.22 -0.37 1.23
CA THR A 83 -5.13 -0.65 2.19
C THR A 83 -5.07 0.43 3.26
N HIS A 84 -4.55 0.08 4.43
CA HIS A 84 -4.24 1.03 5.49
C HIS A 84 -3.07 1.95 5.12
N GLY A 85 -2.05 1.41 4.44
CA GLY A 85 -0.89 2.18 3.95
C GLY A 85 0.19 2.47 5.01
N ASP A 86 -0.16 2.46 6.29
CA ASP A 86 0.78 2.49 7.43
C ASP A 86 0.44 1.45 8.52
N LEU A 87 0.19 0.19 8.16
CA LEU A 87 -0.14 -0.83 9.17
C LEU A 87 1.10 -1.17 10.00
N GLN A 88 1.07 -0.78 11.28
CA GLN A 88 2.14 -0.96 12.25
C GLN A 88 1.55 -1.17 13.66
N PRO A 89 2.31 -1.71 14.64
CA PRO A 89 1.80 -1.94 15.99
C PRO A 89 1.21 -0.69 16.66
N LYS A 90 1.80 0.49 16.43
CA LYS A 90 1.30 1.78 16.96
C LYS A 90 -0.12 2.14 16.48
N ASN A 91 -0.55 1.55 15.35
CA ASN A 91 -1.81 1.85 14.67
C ASN A 91 -2.85 0.74 14.90
N ILE A 92 -2.57 -0.22 15.80
CA ILE A 92 -3.46 -1.32 16.17
C ILE A 92 -3.75 -1.24 17.66
N MET A 93 -4.99 -0.87 18.02
CA MET A 93 -5.45 -0.91 19.40
C MET A 93 -6.13 -2.24 19.69
N VAL A 94 -5.69 -2.91 20.77
CA VAL A 94 -6.25 -4.18 21.20
C VAL A 94 -6.86 -4.01 22.59
N ASN A 95 -8.17 -4.18 22.68
CA ASN A 95 -8.91 -4.10 23.94
C ASN A 95 -9.41 -5.50 24.35
N ARG A 96 -9.08 -5.95 25.55
CA ARG A 96 -9.63 -7.20 26.09
C ARG A 96 -11.03 -6.92 26.62
N ILE A 97 -12.03 -7.60 26.06
CA ILE A 97 -13.45 -7.43 26.41
C ILE A 97 -14.02 -8.61 27.21
N SER A 98 -13.21 -9.64 27.47
CA SER A 98 -13.56 -10.75 28.36
C SER A 98 -13.07 -10.51 29.78
N SER A 99 -13.79 -11.06 30.76
CA SER A 99 -13.34 -11.09 32.16
C SER A 99 -12.07 -11.95 32.29
N PRO A 100 -11.17 -11.70 33.26
CA PRO A 100 -10.09 -12.63 33.59
C PRO A 100 -10.58 -14.03 33.99
N GLU A 101 -11.84 -14.14 34.43
CA GLU A 101 -12.49 -15.38 34.84
C GLU A 101 -13.12 -16.15 33.66
N ASP A 102 -13.21 -15.53 32.48
CA ASP A 102 -13.76 -16.19 31.29
C ASP A 102 -12.80 -17.28 30.81
N SER A 103 -13.33 -18.45 30.45
CA SER A 103 -12.54 -19.57 29.90
C SER A 103 -11.88 -19.23 28.56
N GLU A 104 -12.42 -18.25 27.84
CA GLU A 104 -11.91 -17.79 26.55
C GLU A 104 -11.62 -16.28 26.58
N SER A 105 -10.44 -15.93 26.07
CA SER A 105 -10.04 -14.54 25.89
C SER A 105 -10.71 -13.95 24.65
N ARG A 106 -11.46 -12.86 24.83
CA ARG A 106 -12.04 -12.09 23.71
C ARG A 106 -11.38 -10.72 23.61
N PHE A 107 -11.11 -10.31 22.37
CA PHE A 107 -10.46 -9.05 22.06
C PHE A 107 -11.28 -8.29 21.02
N GLU A 108 -11.32 -6.97 21.18
CA GLU A 108 -11.76 -6.02 20.18
C GLU A 108 -10.51 -5.34 19.59
N ILE A 109 -10.46 -5.24 18.26
CA ILE A 109 -9.31 -4.70 17.53
C ILE A 109 -9.78 -3.47 16.76
N HIS A 110 -9.09 -2.34 16.95
CA HIS A 110 -9.35 -1.11 16.22
C HIS A 110 -8.10 -0.70 15.45
N LEU A 111 -8.27 -0.41 14.16
CA LEU A 111 -7.23 0.21 13.34
C LEU A 111 -7.43 1.73 13.33
N ILE A 112 -6.36 2.47 13.56
CA ILE A 112 -6.34 3.94 13.61
C ILE A 112 -5.27 4.48 12.66
N ASP A 113 -5.26 5.79 12.43
CA ASP A 113 -4.24 6.46 11.61
C ASP A 113 -4.35 6.12 10.10
N TRP A 114 -5.56 6.28 9.56
CA TRP A 114 -5.91 6.00 8.16
C TRP A 114 -5.48 7.08 7.16
N GLU A 115 -4.59 8.01 7.54
CA GLU A 115 -4.20 9.13 6.67
C GLU A 115 -3.47 8.69 5.40
N ALA A 116 -2.76 7.56 5.46
CA ALA A 116 -2.06 6.96 4.32
C ALA A 116 -2.92 5.96 3.52
N ALA A 117 -4.21 5.83 3.86
CA ALA A 117 -5.07 4.83 3.27
C ALA A 117 -5.42 5.14 1.82
N ALA A 118 -5.28 4.15 0.95
CA ALA A 118 -5.57 4.32 -0.46
C ALA A 118 -5.94 2.98 -1.12
N TRP A 119 -6.37 3.05 -2.36
CA TRP A 119 -6.57 1.90 -3.23
C TRP A 119 -5.24 1.53 -3.89
N TYR A 120 -4.67 0.40 -3.50
CA TYR A 120 -3.40 -0.13 -4.02
C TYR A 120 -3.57 -1.59 -4.48
N PRO A 121 -2.59 -2.17 -5.18
CA PRO A 121 -2.55 -3.60 -5.42
C PRO A 121 -2.49 -4.40 -4.11
N GLU A 122 -3.06 -5.61 -4.08
CA GLU A 122 -3.16 -6.45 -2.88
C GLU A 122 -1.81 -6.84 -2.23
N TYR A 123 -0.69 -6.72 -2.94
CA TYR A 123 0.65 -6.93 -2.38
C TYR A 123 1.14 -5.75 -1.52
N TRP A 124 0.56 -4.56 -1.70
CA TRP A 124 1.12 -3.30 -1.21
C TRP A 124 1.22 -3.24 0.31
N GLU A 125 0.13 -3.63 1.01
CA GLU A 125 0.08 -3.61 2.48
C GLU A 125 1.19 -4.49 3.09
N PHE A 126 1.41 -5.68 2.54
CA PHE A 126 2.48 -6.57 2.99
C PHE A 126 3.87 -5.95 2.77
N CYS A 127 4.09 -5.35 1.60
CA CYS A 127 5.38 -4.75 1.26
C CYS A 127 5.69 -3.53 2.13
N ILE A 128 4.73 -2.62 2.34
CA ILE A 128 4.94 -1.41 3.13
C ILE A 128 5.06 -1.73 4.63
N SER A 129 4.22 -2.65 5.15
CA SER A 129 4.27 -3.08 6.56
C SER A 129 5.61 -3.72 6.94
N THR A 130 6.35 -4.25 5.96
CA THR A 130 7.63 -4.93 6.17
C THR A 130 8.85 -4.06 5.88
N PHE A 131 8.68 -2.85 5.33
CA PHE A 131 9.79 -1.95 4.98
C PHE A 131 10.72 -1.65 6.17
N GLY A 132 10.15 -1.40 7.36
CA GLY A 132 10.91 -1.16 8.60
C GLY A 132 11.27 -2.41 9.43
N CYS A 133 10.93 -3.61 8.97
CA CYS A 133 11.01 -4.82 9.78
C CYS A 133 12.43 -5.30 10.09
N ARG A 134 13.46 -4.77 9.42
CA ARG A 134 14.88 -5.07 9.74
C ARG A 134 15.23 -4.81 11.21
N ILE A 135 14.55 -3.84 11.84
CA ILE A 135 14.75 -3.45 13.24
C ILE A 135 13.57 -3.84 14.16
N ARG A 136 12.51 -4.47 13.63
CA ARG A 136 11.30 -4.86 14.37
C ARG A 136 10.94 -6.32 14.09
N HIS A 137 11.75 -7.25 14.62
CA HIS A 137 11.63 -8.68 14.33
C HIS A 137 10.28 -9.28 14.75
N GLU A 138 9.71 -8.88 15.89
CA GLU A 138 8.40 -9.34 16.35
C GLU A 138 7.28 -8.94 15.40
N TRP A 139 7.35 -7.72 14.85
CA TRP A 139 6.39 -7.25 13.86
C TRP A 139 6.51 -8.03 12.55
N LEU A 140 7.72 -8.40 12.13
CA LEU A 140 7.93 -9.25 10.96
C LEU A 140 7.32 -10.64 11.13
N GLU A 141 7.39 -11.20 12.33
CA GLU A 141 6.75 -12.48 12.61
C GLU A 141 5.22 -12.38 12.51
N LEU A 142 4.64 -11.35 13.13
CA LEU A 142 3.20 -11.12 13.12
C LEU A 142 2.66 -10.82 11.71
N THR A 143 3.30 -9.93 10.97
CA THR A 143 2.89 -9.56 9.60
C THR A 143 2.82 -10.75 8.67
N ARG A 144 3.76 -11.70 8.77
CA ARG A 144 3.74 -12.94 7.99
C ARG A 144 2.58 -13.88 8.34
N ASN A 145 2.01 -13.75 9.54
CA ASN A 145 0.88 -14.55 10.00
C ASN A 145 -0.48 -13.89 9.68
N ILE A 146 -0.55 -12.56 9.66
CA ILE A 146 -1.82 -11.82 9.47
C ILE A 146 -2.03 -11.30 8.04
N LEU A 147 -0.97 -11.15 7.24
CA LEU A 147 -1.04 -10.69 5.85
C LEU A 147 -0.66 -11.82 4.89
N GLN A 148 -1.30 -11.83 3.72
CA GLN A 148 -0.86 -12.68 2.61
C GLN A 148 0.53 -12.24 2.15
N GLN A 149 1.41 -13.22 1.94
CA GLN A 149 2.80 -12.97 1.57
C GLN A 149 2.95 -12.94 0.05
N TYR A 150 3.65 -11.92 -0.44
CA TYR A 150 3.92 -11.69 -1.86
C TYR A 150 5.42 -11.60 -2.06
N HIS A 151 6.09 -12.76 -2.18
CA HIS A 151 7.55 -12.81 -2.07
C HIS A 151 8.27 -12.14 -3.24
N ARG A 152 7.77 -12.24 -4.47
CA ARG A 152 8.43 -11.62 -5.63
C ARG A 152 8.22 -10.12 -5.62
N GLU A 153 7.00 -9.71 -5.32
CA GLU A 153 6.56 -8.32 -5.21
C GLU A 153 7.30 -7.66 -4.06
N TYR A 154 7.49 -8.35 -2.93
CA TYR A 154 8.34 -7.88 -1.83
C TYR A 154 9.76 -7.58 -2.29
N LEU A 155 10.43 -8.49 -2.99
CA LEU A 155 11.79 -8.27 -3.48
C LEU A 155 11.86 -7.07 -4.44
N MET A 156 10.89 -6.94 -5.34
CA MET A 156 10.80 -5.80 -6.26
C MET A 156 10.55 -4.49 -5.50
N MET A 157 9.62 -4.49 -4.56
CA MET A 157 9.30 -3.32 -3.73
C MET A 157 10.48 -2.91 -2.84
N GLN A 158 11.31 -3.85 -2.34
CA GLN A 158 12.54 -3.49 -1.64
C GLN A 158 13.53 -2.72 -2.53
N VAL A 159 13.65 -3.10 -3.80
CA VAL A 159 14.46 -2.34 -4.77
C VAL A 159 13.87 -0.94 -4.97
N ILE A 160 12.56 -0.84 -5.24
CA ILE A 160 11.87 0.44 -5.42
C ILE A 160 12.02 1.33 -4.19
N PHE A 161 11.77 0.80 -2.99
CA PHE A 161 11.89 1.56 -1.75
C PHE A 161 13.33 2.02 -1.48
N SER A 162 14.33 1.22 -1.86
CA SER A 162 15.73 1.62 -1.72
C SER A 162 16.13 2.81 -2.59
N ILE A 163 15.33 3.14 -3.61
CA ILE A 163 15.54 4.29 -4.51
C ILE A 163 14.61 5.46 -4.15
N ALA A 164 13.38 5.17 -3.74
CA ALA A 164 12.38 6.21 -3.43
C ALA A 164 12.56 6.85 -2.05
N TYR A 165 13.13 6.11 -1.08
CA TYR A 165 13.31 6.58 0.30
C TYR A 165 14.75 6.98 0.65
N TYR A 166 15.70 6.87 -0.28
CA TYR A 166 17.13 7.16 -0.09
C TYR A 166 17.72 7.85 -1.32
#